data_AF-A0A843GXW7-F1
#
_entry.id   AF-A0A843GXW7-F1
#
_cell.length_a   1.000
_cell.length_b   1.000
_cell.length_c   1.000
_cell.angle_alpha   90.00
_cell.angle_beta   90.00
_cell.angle_gamma   90.00
#
_symmetry.space_group_name_H-M   'P 1'
#
loop_
_entity.id
_entity.type
_entity.pdbx_description
1 polymer ?
#
loop_
_entity_poly.entity_id
_entity_poly.type
_entity_poly.pdbx_seq_one_letter_code
_entity_poly.pdbx_strand_id
1 'polypeptide(L)' 'MAYTRIKQQDHNNTYYTEFVIDTVQDVSTLPTDESVSVGSAAICIGNSEVYMLNSNRQWVML' A
#
# COMPACT_ATOMS: atom_id res chain seq x y z
N MET A 1 14.02 -8.30 1.77
CA MET A 1 12.65 -7.91 1.35
C MET A 1 12.58 -6.40 1.46
N ALA A 2 12.45 -5.70 0.34
CA ALA A 2 12.56 -4.24 0.28
C ALA A 2 11.36 -3.70 -0.50
N TYR A 3 10.43 -3.03 0.18
CA TYR A 3 9.41 -2.22 -0.49
C TYR A 3 9.86 -0.76 -0.49
N THR A 4 9.47 -0.02 -1.51
CA THR A 4 9.68 1.43 -1.53
C THR A 4 8.39 2.12 -1.10
N ARG A 5 8.48 2.99 -0.10
CA ARG A 5 7.35 3.79 0.40
C ARG A 5 7.41 5.19 -0.22
N ILE A 6 6.36 5.58 -0.94
CA ILE A 6 6.20 6.93 -1.48
C ILE A 6 5.11 7.63 -0.65
N LYS A 7 5.45 8.80 -0.07
CA LYS A 7 4.49 9.66 0.64
C LYS A 7 4.18 10.87 -0.23
N GLN A 8 2.91 11.07 -0.56
CA GLN A 8 2.45 12.31 -1.20
C GLN A 8 1.95 13.26 -0.10
N GLN A 9 2.47 14.50 -0.06
CA GLN A 9 2.10 15.51 0.94
C GLN A 9 1.27 16.62 0.29
N ASP A 10 0.09 16.88 0.86
CA ASP A 10 -0.69 18.09 0.61
C ASP A 10 -1.15 18.68 1.96
N HIS A 11 -1.41 19.98 2.00
CA HIS A 11 -1.60 20.80 3.21
C HIS A 11 -2.84 20.42 4.05
N ASN A 12 -3.68 19.48 3.61
CA ASN A 12 -5.00 19.14 4.18
C ASN A 12 -5.18 17.65 4.54
N ASN A 13 -4.14 17.00 5.07
CA ASN A 13 -4.21 15.82 5.95
C ASN A 13 -5.18 14.66 5.56
N THR A 14 -4.66 13.61 4.92
CA THR A 14 -4.74 12.18 5.30
C THR A 14 -3.87 11.44 4.27
N TYR A 15 -2.70 11.00 4.69
CA TYR A 15 -1.67 10.48 3.78
C TYR A 15 -2.02 9.06 3.33
N TYR A 16 -2.72 8.93 2.19
CA TYR A 16 -2.69 7.67 1.47
C TYR A 16 -1.24 7.42 1.06
N THR A 17 -0.71 6.29 1.49
CA THR A 17 0.66 5.89 1.20
C THR A 17 0.63 4.99 -0.03
N GLU A 18 1.58 5.20 -0.93
CA GLU A 18 1.78 4.31 -2.07
C GLU A 18 2.99 3.42 -1.80
N PHE A 19 2.80 2.12 -2.02
CA PHE A 19 3.86 1.12 -1.91
C PHE A 19 4.14 0.54 -3.29
N VAL A 20 5.41 0.22 -3.51
CA VAL A 20 5.82 -0.57 -4.66
C VAL A 20 6.44 -1.85 -4.13
N ILE A 21 5.92 -2.98 -4.61
CA ILE A 21 6.35 -4.33 -4.24
C ILE A 21 6.77 -5.11 -5.49
N ASP A 22 7.69 -6.06 -5.32
CA ASP A 22 8.24 -6.82 -6.45
C ASP A 22 7.31 -7.98 -6.85
N THR A 23 6.77 -8.68 -5.85
CA THR A 23 5.93 -9.87 -6.03
C THR A 23 4.63 -9.79 -5.24
N VAL A 24 3.63 -10.60 -5.63
CA VAL A 24 2.34 -10.68 -4.91
C VAL A 24 2.51 -11.16 -3.47
N GLN A 25 3.51 -12.00 -3.21
CA GLN A 25 3.80 -12.50 -1.87
C GLN A 25 4.23 -11.37 -0.91
N ASP A 26 4.84 -10.32 -1.44
CA ASP A 26 5.30 -9.18 -0.66
C ASP A 26 4.14 -8.33 -0.10
N VAL A 27 2.91 -8.48 -0.62
CA VAL A 27 1.70 -7.84 -0.06
C VAL A 27 1.53 -8.18 1.42
N SER A 28 1.85 -9.41 1.81
CA SER A 28 1.77 -9.87 3.20
C SER A 28 2.73 -9.17 4.16
N THR A 29 3.76 -8.49 3.64
CA THR A 29 4.76 -7.74 4.40
C THR A 29 4.39 -6.28 4.60
N LEU A 30 3.35 -5.81 3.90
CA LEU A 30 2.91 -4.42 3.99
C LEU A 30 2.23 -4.16 5.35
N PRO A 31 2.46 -2.97 5.93
CA PRO A 31 1.80 -2.59 7.17
C PRO A 31 0.28 -2.56 7.02
N THR A 32 -0.41 -3.08 8.03
CA THR A 32 -1.87 -3.01 8.18
C THR A 32 -2.28 -2.22 9.43
N ASP A 33 -1.31 -1.72 10.19
CA ASP A 33 -1.53 -0.94 11.40
C ASP A 33 -1.89 0.54 11.10
N GLU A 34 -2.14 1.29 12.17
CA GLU A 34 -2.52 2.71 12.13
C GLU A 34 -1.45 3.63 11.50
N SER A 35 -0.23 3.15 11.20
CA SER A 35 0.81 3.93 10.52
C SER A 35 0.53 4.18 9.03
N VAL A 36 -0.47 3.49 8.49
CA VAL A 36 -0.93 3.60 7.10
C VAL A 36 -2.44 3.81 7.08
N SER A 37 -2.85 4.86 6.37
CA SER A 37 -4.26 5.19 6.19
C SER A 37 -4.93 4.15 5.29
N VAL A 38 -6.13 3.70 5.68
CA VAL A 38 -7.03 2.97 4.77
C VAL A 38 -7.20 3.76 3.47
N GLY A 39 -7.30 3.06 2.34
CA GLY A 39 -7.26 3.64 0.98
C GLY A 39 -5.84 3.76 0.40
N SER A 40 -4.79 3.51 1.19
CA SER A 40 -3.42 3.38 0.67
C SER A 40 -3.32 2.26 -0.37
N ALA A 41 -2.42 2.43 -1.33
CA ALA A 41 -2.30 1.54 -2.48
C ALA A 41 -0.93 0.87 -2.52
N ALA A 42 -0.87 -0.33 -3.10
CA ALA A 42 0.37 -1.04 -3.40
C ALA A 42 0.34 -1.55 -4.85
N ILE A 43 1.42 -1.33 -5.58
CA ILE A 43 1.57 -1.74 -6.97
C ILE A 43 2.62 -2.85 -7.03
N CYS A 44 2.24 -3.99 -7.61
CA CYS A 44 3.13 -5.13 -7.83
C CYS A 44 3.82 -5.02 -9.18
N ILE A 45 5.16 -4.94 -9.21
CA ILE A 45 5.92 -4.83 -10.45
C ILE A 45 5.82 -6.13 -11.27
N GLY A 46 5.86 -7.30 -10.61
CA GLY A 46 5.94 -8.59 -11.28
C GLY A 46 4.74 -8.92 -12.19
N ASN A 47 3.57 -8.36 -11.91
CA ASN A 47 2.34 -8.62 -12.67
C ASN A 47 1.43 -7.39 -12.89
N SER A 48 1.85 -6.20 -12.46
CA SER A 48 1.07 -4.96 -12.55
C SER A 48 -0.27 -4.98 -11.78
N GLU A 49 -0.45 -5.90 -10.84
CA GLU A 49 -1.62 -5.88 -9.95
C GLU A 49 -1.55 -4.73 -8.96
N VAL A 50 -2.72 -4.18 -8.63
CA VAL A 50 -2.87 -3.09 -7.68
C VAL A 50 -3.71 -3.56 -6.49
N TYR A 51 -3.23 -3.24 -5.30
CA TYR A 51 -3.86 -3.57 -4.04
C TYR A 51 -4.24 -2.30 -3.30
N MET A 52 -5.34 -2.33 -2.54
CA MET A 52 -5.78 -1.25 -1.68
C MET A 52 -5.97 -1.75 -0.26
N LEU A 53 -5.56 -0.95 0.73
CA LEU A 53 -5.84 -1.23 2.14
C LEU A 53 -7.30 -0.85 2.45
N ASN A 54 -8.17 -1.83 2.67
CA ASN A 54 -9.59 -1.59 2.94
C ASN A 54 -9.86 -1.12 4.38
N SER A 55 -11.13 -0.81 4.70
CA SER A 55 -11.57 -0.41 6.06
C SER A 55 -11.35 -1.48 7.14
N ASN A 56 -11.24 -2.74 6.73
CA ASN A 56 -10.94 -3.86 7.62
C ASN A 56 -9.43 -4.06 7.81
N ARG A 57 -8.60 -3.14 7.30
CA ARG A 57 -7.13 -3.19 7.36
C ARG A 57 -6.55 -4.43 6.66
N GLN A 58 -7.15 -4.81 5.54
CA GLN A 58 -6.69 -5.89 4.68
C GLN A 58 -6.33 -5.34 3.31
N TRP A 59 -5.19 -5.76 2.77
CA TRP A 59 -4.81 -5.49 1.40
C TRP A 59 -5.66 -6.36 0.46
N VAL A 60 -6.47 -5.72 -0.38
CA VAL A 60 -7.35 -6.37 -1.35
C VAL A 60 -6.96 -5.95 -2.76
N MET A 61 -6.95 -6.91 -3.70
CA MET A 61 -6.72 -6.63 -5.12
C MET A 61 -7.90 -5.82 -5.68
N LEU A 62 -7.59 -4.80 -6.48
CA LEU A 62 -8.56 -3.98 -7.21
C LEU A 62 -8.89 -4.53 -8.60
#